data_AF-A0A955NEF0-F1
#
_entry.id   AF-A0A955NEF0-F1
#
_cell.length_a   1.000
_cell.length_b   1.000
_cell.length_c   1.000
_cell.angle_alpha   90.00
_cell.angle_beta   90.00
_cell.angle_gamma   90.00
#
_symmetry.space_group_name_H-M   'P 1'
#
loop_
_entity.id
_entity.type
_entity.pdbx_description
1 polymer ?
#
loop_
_entity_poly.entity_id
_entity_poly.type
_entity_poly.pdbx_seq_one_letter_code
_entity_poly.pdbx_strand_id
1 'polypeptide(L)'
;EIIMKIGIIGGGPAGLSTADHLQTAGHEVVVFEKGPIAGNMIHYPVYMTWFSTKELLELGGVPLTIPQDKPTRRDYLHYLTRFVQVKNLDVRTYHTVTGVSGEKGDFRIHTVDNQGVEAEESCELVVVAIGAFECANMMNIPGEDLPKVSHYYREPHLYHGQKVLVIGGRNSAVETALEIWRNGGEVSLSYRRSEFPNSVKYWMLPDIANRIKNGEIAGYMPSEVISIQPDSVTLLHEGKEKTIPNDFVLALTGYQPNTQFLNELGIEIDSETKRPNLDPETYESNVPGMYVVGVIQAGNISSEIFIENSRHHGEVIVEALRREASQPLEPAVKS
;
A
#
# COMPACT_ATOMS: atom_id res chain seq x y z
N GLU A 1 -24.77 21.37 -14.28
CA GLU A 1 -23.57 20.89 -13.56
C GLU A 1 -22.40 20.99 -14.52
N ILE A 2 -21.23 21.39 -14.01
CA ILE A 2 -19.99 21.38 -14.80
C ILE A 2 -19.50 19.93 -14.79
N ILE A 3 -19.56 19.27 -15.96
CA ILE A 3 -18.99 17.94 -16.14
C ILE A 3 -17.51 18.15 -16.42
N MET A 4 -16.67 17.63 -15.53
CA MET A 4 -15.22 17.68 -15.67
C MET A 4 -14.69 16.30 -16.03
N LYS A 5 -13.59 16.26 -16.76
CA LYS A 5 -12.81 15.04 -16.96
C LYS A 5 -11.73 14.89 -15.89
N ILE A 6 -11.74 13.79 -15.16
CA ILE A 6 -10.87 13.56 -13.99
C ILE A 6 -10.06 12.28 -14.19
N GLY A 7 -8.74 12.41 -14.13
CA GLY A 7 -7.83 11.26 -14.19
C GLY A 7 -7.40 10.79 -12.81
N ILE A 8 -7.50 9.49 -12.55
CA ILE A 8 -7.08 8.87 -11.28
C ILE A 8 -5.87 7.96 -11.50
N ILE A 9 -4.81 8.17 -10.74
CA ILE A 9 -3.57 7.39 -10.80
C ILE A 9 -3.58 6.34 -9.68
N GLY A 10 -3.91 5.10 -10.02
CA GLY A 10 -3.95 3.95 -9.11
C GLY A 10 -5.33 3.29 -9.04
N GLY A 11 -5.39 2.01 -9.38
CA GLY A 11 -6.61 1.18 -9.39
C GLY A 11 -6.78 0.31 -8.14
N GLY A 12 -6.28 0.77 -7.00
CA GLY A 12 -6.53 0.17 -5.69
C GLY A 12 -7.88 0.58 -5.09
N PRO A 13 -8.28 0.05 -3.92
CA PRO A 13 -9.59 0.33 -3.30
C PRO A 13 -9.92 1.81 -3.15
N ALA A 14 -8.96 2.63 -2.72
CA ALA A 14 -9.14 4.07 -2.58
C ALA A 14 -9.40 4.74 -3.94
N GLY A 15 -8.60 4.44 -4.96
CA GLY A 15 -8.77 5.00 -6.32
C GLY A 15 -10.09 4.56 -6.96
N LEU A 16 -10.46 3.28 -6.84
CA LEU A 16 -11.73 2.74 -7.35
C LEU A 16 -12.94 3.35 -6.63
N SER A 17 -12.87 3.50 -5.31
CA SER A 17 -13.95 4.15 -4.55
C SER A 17 -14.08 5.61 -4.95
N THR A 18 -12.95 6.33 -5.09
CA THR A 18 -12.98 7.72 -5.55
C THR A 18 -13.56 7.85 -6.95
N ALA A 19 -13.24 6.91 -7.85
CA ALA A 19 -13.82 6.88 -9.20
C ALA A 19 -15.35 6.77 -9.16
N ASP A 20 -15.88 5.86 -8.33
CA ASP A 20 -17.33 5.68 -8.17
C ASP A 20 -18.01 6.94 -7.63
N HIS A 21 -17.43 7.61 -6.64
CA HIS A 21 -17.98 8.85 -6.07
C HIS A 21 -18.03 9.98 -7.11
N LEU A 22 -16.91 10.20 -7.82
CA LEU A 22 -16.81 11.25 -8.84
C LEU A 22 -17.72 10.97 -10.05
N GLN A 23 -17.79 9.72 -10.50
CA GLN A 23 -18.69 9.30 -11.59
C GLN A 23 -20.16 9.46 -11.17
N THR A 24 -20.50 9.08 -9.93
CA THR A 24 -21.86 9.27 -9.39
C THR A 24 -22.23 10.75 -9.26
N ALA A 25 -21.25 11.63 -9.06
CA ALA A 25 -21.43 13.07 -9.08
C ALA A 25 -21.54 13.68 -10.50
N GLY A 26 -21.46 12.86 -11.56
CA GLY A 26 -21.68 13.27 -12.95
C GLY A 26 -20.41 13.63 -13.73
N HIS A 27 -19.22 13.38 -13.18
CA HIS A 27 -17.95 13.64 -13.88
C HIS A 27 -17.55 12.49 -14.81
N GLU A 28 -16.76 12.78 -15.85
CA GLU A 28 -16.09 11.77 -16.66
C GLU A 28 -14.81 11.35 -15.93
N VAL A 29 -14.66 10.05 -15.64
CA VAL A 29 -13.54 9.56 -14.82
C VAL A 29 -12.83 8.43 -15.54
N VAL A 30 -11.50 8.52 -15.58
CA VAL A 30 -10.61 7.46 -16.08
C VAL A 30 -9.60 7.09 -14.99
N VAL A 31 -9.46 5.80 -14.72
CA VAL A 31 -8.48 5.27 -13.76
C VAL A 31 -7.33 4.59 -14.51
N PHE A 32 -6.10 4.97 -14.21
CA PHE A 32 -4.90 4.34 -14.72
C PHE A 32 -4.29 3.44 -13.65
N GLU A 33 -4.05 2.18 -14.00
CA GLU A 33 -3.44 1.19 -13.10
C GLU A 33 -2.28 0.50 -13.82
N LYS A 34 -1.09 0.54 -13.21
CA LYS A 34 0.13 -0.01 -13.81
C LYS A 34 0.10 -1.54 -13.95
N GLY A 35 -0.68 -2.22 -13.12
CA GLY A 35 -0.87 -3.67 -13.15
C GLY A 35 -2.32 -4.05 -13.46
N PRO A 36 -2.80 -5.21 -12.95
CA PRO A 36 -4.23 -5.49 -12.90
C PRO A 36 -4.92 -4.61 -11.86
N ILE A 37 -6.25 -4.61 -11.84
CA ILE A 37 -7.04 -4.00 -10.76
C ILE A 37 -6.50 -4.44 -9.39
N ALA A 38 -6.28 -3.47 -8.50
CA ALA A 38 -5.61 -3.66 -7.21
C ALA A 38 -4.21 -4.29 -7.32
N GLY A 39 -3.39 -3.79 -8.25
CA GLY A 39 -2.09 -4.35 -8.62
C GLY A 39 -1.18 -4.66 -7.43
N ASN A 40 -1.12 -3.80 -6.42
CA ASN A 40 -0.28 -4.03 -5.23
C ASN A 40 -0.69 -5.27 -4.41
N MET A 41 -1.94 -5.71 -4.48
CA MET A 41 -2.41 -6.92 -3.80
C MET A 41 -1.87 -8.21 -4.44
N ILE A 42 -1.20 -8.17 -5.59
CA ILE A 42 -0.48 -9.34 -6.13
C ILE A 42 0.68 -9.77 -5.22
N HIS A 43 1.24 -8.83 -4.46
CA HIS A 43 2.38 -9.06 -3.57
C HIS A 43 1.94 -9.51 -2.16
N TYR A 44 0.63 -9.51 -1.89
CA TYR A 44 0.11 -9.95 -0.60
C TYR A 44 0.20 -11.49 -0.48
N PRO A 45 0.34 -12.02 0.75
CA PRO A 45 0.39 -13.46 0.96
C PRO A 45 -0.83 -14.17 0.37
N VAL A 46 -0.61 -15.33 -0.25
CA VAL A 46 -1.64 -16.08 -1.00
C VAL A 46 -2.82 -16.44 -0.10
N TYR A 47 -2.54 -16.87 1.13
CA TYR A 47 -3.52 -17.32 2.12
C TYR A 47 -3.94 -16.23 3.10
N MET A 48 -3.59 -14.97 2.83
CA MET A 48 -3.95 -13.85 3.70
C MET A 48 -5.46 -13.76 3.88
N THR A 49 -5.87 -13.54 5.13
CA THR A 49 -7.22 -13.13 5.52
C THR A 49 -7.18 -11.72 6.08
N TRP A 50 -8.12 -10.88 5.67
CA TRP A 50 -8.25 -9.52 6.18
C TRP A 50 -8.55 -9.52 7.68
N PHE A 51 -8.13 -8.47 8.39
CA PHE A 51 -8.50 -8.31 9.79
C PHE A 51 -9.90 -7.68 9.94
N SER A 52 -10.29 -6.83 8.99
CA SER A 52 -11.59 -6.17 8.86
C SER A 52 -12.68 -7.16 8.46
N THR A 53 -13.92 -6.89 8.87
CA THR A 53 -15.08 -7.64 8.37
C THR A 53 -15.41 -7.21 6.95
N LYS A 54 -16.20 -8.03 6.24
CA LYS A 54 -16.57 -7.77 4.85
C LYS A 54 -17.27 -6.40 4.67
N GLU A 55 -18.13 -6.00 5.59
CA GLU A 55 -18.89 -4.74 5.53
C GLU A 55 -17.98 -3.50 5.60
N LEU A 56 -16.86 -3.60 6.33
CA LEU A 56 -15.86 -2.53 6.44
C LEU A 56 -15.01 -2.38 5.17
N LEU A 57 -15.05 -3.36 4.26
CA LEU A 57 -14.27 -3.37 3.02
C LEU A 57 -15.11 -3.10 1.76
N GLU A 58 -16.44 -3.01 1.90
CA GLU A 58 -17.35 -2.65 0.83
C GLU A 58 -17.09 -1.23 0.31
N LEU A 59 -17.24 -1.05 -0.99
CA LEU A 59 -17.09 0.19 -1.75
C LEU A 59 -18.42 0.52 -2.43
N GLY A 60 -18.80 1.80 -2.43
CA GLY A 60 -19.90 2.31 -3.25
C GLY A 60 -21.26 1.63 -3.04
N GLY A 61 -21.51 1.08 -1.85
CA GLY A 61 -22.73 0.33 -1.51
C GLY A 61 -22.87 -1.05 -2.20
N VAL A 62 -21.81 -1.55 -2.84
CA VAL A 62 -21.82 -2.89 -3.46
C VAL A 62 -21.45 -3.94 -2.41
N PRO A 63 -22.33 -4.91 -2.11
CA PRO A 63 -22.11 -5.84 -1.01
C PRO A 63 -20.99 -6.86 -1.29
N LEU A 64 -20.11 -7.06 -0.32
CA LEU A 64 -19.07 -8.10 -0.35
C LEU A 64 -19.65 -9.43 0.13
N THR A 65 -20.28 -10.16 -0.79
CA THR A 65 -21.08 -11.34 -0.45
C THR A 65 -20.21 -12.60 -0.32
N ILE A 66 -19.83 -12.92 0.92
CA ILE A 66 -19.05 -14.12 1.26
C ILE A 66 -19.61 -14.78 2.53
N PRO A 67 -19.48 -16.12 2.71
CA PRO A 67 -20.10 -16.84 3.83
C PRO A 67 -19.38 -16.64 5.17
N GLN A 68 -18.14 -16.15 5.16
CA GLN A 68 -17.30 -15.86 6.31
C GLN A 68 -17.46 -14.40 6.71
N ASP A 69 -16.98 -14.03 7.90
CA ASP A 69 -16.99 -12.63 8.35
C ASP A 69 -15.85 -11.82 7.74
N LYS A 70 -14.68 -12.45 7.56
CA LYS A 70 -13.45 -11.79 7.10
C LYS A 70 -13.05 -12.35 5.73
N PRO A 71 -12.91 -11.49 4.70
CA PRO A 71 -12.53 -11.94 3.37
C PRO A 71 -11.10 -12.48 3.35
N THR A 72 -10.85 -13.43 2.45
CA THR A 72 -9.50 -13.76 2.00
C THR A 72 -9.02 -12.75 0.95
N ARG A 73 -7.72 -12.78 0.65
CA ARG A 73 -7.17 -12.06 -0.51
C ARG A 73 -7.92 -12.38 -1.80
N ARG A 74 -8.27 -13.66 -2.03
CA ARG A 74 -9.00 -14.10 -3.22
C ARG A 74 -10.39 -13.47 -3.28
N ASP A 75 -11.12 -13.51 -2.17
CA ASP A 75 -12.47 -12.95 -2.09
C ASP A 75 -12.46 -11.45 -2.43
N TYR A 76 -11.50 -10.71 -1.89
CA TYR A 76 -11.43 -9.28 -2.11
C TYR A 76 -11.00 -8.90 -3.53
N LEU A 77 -10.09 -9.65 -4.17
CA LEU A 77 -9.75 -9.44 -5.58
C LEU A 77 -10.96 -9.70 -6.50
N HIS A 78 -11.72 -10.77 -6.23
CA HIS A 78 -12.97 -11.05 -6.95
C HIS A 78 -14.00 -9.93 -6.74
N TYR A 79 -14.08 -9.39 -5.53
CA TYR A 79 -14.95 -8.28 -5.22
C TYR A 79 -14.60 -7.01 -5.98
N LEU A 80 -13.32 -6.59 -5.98
CA LEU A 80 -12.91 -5.35 -6.66
C LEU A 80 -13.11 -5.44 -8.17
N THR A 81 -12.84 -6.59 -8.78
CA THR A 81 -13.13 -6.81 -10.21
C THR A 81 -14.62 -6.75 -10.50
N ARG A 82 -15.47 -7.32 -9.62
CA ARG A 82 -16.93 -7.22 -9.75
C ARG A 82 -17.43 -5.80 -9.53
N PHE A 83 -16.86 -5.07 -8.59
CA PHE A 83 -17.18 -3.67 -8.30
C PHE A 83 -16.97 -2.80 -9.54
N VAL A 84 -15.80 -2.90 -10.18
CA VAL A 84 -15.50 -2.20 -11.45
C VAL A 84 -16.55 -2.51 -12.53
N GLN A 85 -16.94 -3.78 -12.69
CA GLN A 85 -17.95 -4.18 -13.67
C GLN A 85 -19.35 -3.65 -13.35
N VAL A 86 -19.78 -3.73 -12.08
CA VAL A 86 -21.12 -3.31 -11.64
C VAL A 86 -21.27 -1.79 -11.75
N LYS A 87 -20.22 -1.04 -11.41
CA LYS A 87 -20.20 0.42 -11.50
C LYS A 87 -19.81 0.95 -12.88
N ASN A 88 -19.43 0.06 -13.82
CA ASN A 88 -18.99 0.39 -15.17
C ASN A 88 -17.89 1.46 -15.17
N LEU A 89 -16.90 1.31 -14.29
CA LEU A 89 -15.78 2.24 -14.18
C LEU A 89 -14.80 2.06 -15.35
N ASP A 90 -14.33 3.16 -15.95
CA ASP A 90 -13.22 3.12 -16.92
C ASP A 90 -11.89 2.92 -16.17
N VAL A 91 -11.39 1.68 -16.19
CA VAL A 91 -10.12 1.32 -15.56
C VAL A 91 -9.17 0.75 -16.61
N ARG A 92 -8.15 1.54 -16.96
CA ARG A 92 -7.09 1.19 -17.88
C ARG A 92 -5.96 0.49 -17.13
N THR A 93 -6.08 -0.84 -17.03
CA THR A 93 -5.05 -1.70 -16.45
C THR A 93 -3.81 -1.78 -17.34
N TYR A 94 -2.67 -2.13 -16.76
CA TYR A 94 -1.38 -2.19 -17.43
C TYR A 94 -0.94 -0.89 -18.11
N HIS A 95 -1.39 0.26 -17.60
CA HIS A 95 -0.98 1.59 -18.03
C HIS A 95 -0.25 2.27 -16.87
N THR A 96 1.07 2.34 -16.98
CA THR A 96 1.91 3.00 -15.98
C THR A 96 1.90 4.49 -16.26
N VAL A 97 1.45 5.30 -15.30
CA VAL A 97 1.60 6.76 -15.38
C VAL A 97 3.06 7.11 -15.11
N THR A 98 3.71 7.78 -16.06
CA THR A 98 5.11 8.19 -15.98
C THR A 98 5.28 9.65 -15.57
N GLY A 99 4.22 10.45 -15.66
CA GLY A 99 4.21 11.83 -15.20
C GLY A 99 2.89 12.53 -15.51
N VAL A 100 2.75 13.74 -14.99
CA VAL A 100 1.64 14.65 -15.32
C VAL A 100 2.24 16.02 -15.61
N SER A 101 1.78 16.65 -16.70
CA SER A 101 2.12 18.03 -17.05
C SER A 101 0.87 18.90 -17.13
N GLY A 102 1.03 20.22 -17.15
CA GLY A 102 -0.07 21.16 -17.26
C GLY A 102 -0.51 21.72 -15.91
N GLU A 103 -1.73 22.24 -15.86
CA GLU A 103 -2.31 22.92 -14.70
C GLU A 103 -3.81 22.62 -14.58
N LYS A 104 -4.45 23.05 -13.48
CA LYS A 104 -5.89 22.88 -13.24
C LYS A 104 -6.70 23.32 -14.47
N GLY A 105 -7.52 22.42 -15.01
CA GLY A 105 -8.31 22.61 -16.23
C GLY A 105 -7.67 22.10 -17.52
N ASP A 106 -6.36 21.82 -17.55
CA ASP A 106 -5.66 21.25 -18.72
C ASP A 106 -4.43 20.41 -18.30
N PHE A 107 -4.65 19.43 -17.41
CA PHE A 107 -3.63 18.42 -17.10
C PHE A 107 -3.52 17.41 -18.23
N ARG A 108 -2.29 16.91 -18.44
CA ARG A 108 -1.98 15.84 -19.38
C ARG A 108 -1.24 14.72 -18.65
N ILE A 109 -1.89 13.56 -18.57
CA ILE A 109 -1.38 12.36 -17.91
C ILE A 109 -0.61 11.54 -18.96
N HIS A 110 0.69 11.35 -18.71
CA HIS A 110 1.58 10.57 -19.57
C HIS A 110 1.58 9.12 -19.11
N THR A 111 1.35 8.19 -20.04
CA THR A 111 1.25 6.76 -19.76
C THR A 111 2.09 5.93 -20.70
N VAL A 112 2.53 4.77 -20.21
CA VAL A 112 3.17 3.71 -21.00
C VAL A 112 2.46 2.40 -20.71
N ASP A 113 1.99 1.72 -21.75
CA ASP A 113 1.33 0.42 -21.60
C ASP A 113 2.34 -0.75 -21.46
N ASN A 114 1.84 -1.98 -21.25
CA ASN A 114 2.71 -3.17 -21.13
C ASN A 114 3.42 -3.60 -22.43
N GLN A 115 3.13 -2.95 -23.56
CA GLN A 115 3.83 -3.12 -24.83
C GLN A 115 4.85 -2.01 -25.07
N GLY A 116 4.96 -1.03 -24.16
CA GLY A 116 5.84 0.12 -24.29
C GLY A 116 5.26 1.23 -25.17
N VAL A 117 3.96 1.21 -25.45
CA VAL A 117 3.29 2.27 -26.21
C VAL A 117 3.03 3.45 -25.29
N GLU A 118 3.57 4.60 -25.66
CA GLU A 118 3.34 5.87 -24.96
C GLU A 118 2.01 6.49 -25.42
N ALA A 119 1.26 7.03 -24.46
CA ALA A 119 0.00 7.74 -24.72
C ALA A 119 -0.18 8.88 -23.71
N GLU A 120 -0.97 9.87 -24.11
CA GLU A 120 -1.32 11.04 -23.29
C GLU A 120 -2.85 11.14 -23.16
N GLU A 121 -3.34 11.48 -21.97
CA GLU A 121 -4.76 11.73 -21.72
C GLU A 121 -4.96 13.12 -21.08
N SER A 122 -5.79 13.96 -21.70
CA SER A 122 -6.17 15.26 -21.15
C SER A 122 -7.25 15.12 -20.07
N CYS A 123 -7.05 15.79 -18.95
CA CYS A 123 -7.97 15.84 -17.80
C CYS A 123 -8.00 17.26 -17.22
N GLU A 124 -9.11 17.68 -16.63
CA GLU A 124 -9.21 18.96 -15.93
C GLU A 124 -8.66 18.87 -14.50
N LEU A 125 -8.78 17.69 -13.87
CA LEU A 125 -8.30 17.42 -12.52
C LEU A 125 -7.59 16.06 -12.46
N VAL A 126 -6.72 15.90 -11.48
CA VAL A 126 -5.98 14.64 -11.25
C VAL A 126 -6.14 14.20 -9.80
N VAL A 127 -6.34 12.90 -9.58
CA VAL A 127 -6.33 12.29 -8.25
C VAL A 127 -5.23 11.24 -8.17
N VAL A 128 -4.32 11.36 -7.21
CA VAL A 128 -3.22 10.42 -6.97
C VAL A 128 -3.61 9.42 -5.89
N ALA A 129 -3.68 8.14 -6.23
CA ALA A 129 -4.15 7.03 -5.39
C ALA A 129 -3.18 5.82 -5.38
N ILE A 130 -1.87 6.08 -5.44
CA ILE A 130 -0.81 5.07 -5.65
C ILE A 130 -0.52 4.17 -4.43
N GLY A 131 -1.04 4.52 -3.26
CA GLY A 131 -0.78 3.79 -2.01
C GLY A 131 0.68 3.87 -1.53
N ALA A 132 1.09 2.94 -0.66
CA ALA A 132 2.40 2.98 0.02
C ALA A 132 3.06 1.60 0.17
N PHE A 133 2.64 0.61 -0.62
CA PHE A 133 3.10 -0.78 -0.49
C PHE A 133 4.31 -1.13 -1.38
N GLU A 134 4.69 -0.24 -2.30
CA GLU A 134 5.67 -0.57 -3.35
C GLU A 134 7.13 -0.46 -2.91
N CYS A 135 7.42 0.51 -2.04
CA CYS A 135 8.79 0.79 -1.62
C CYS A 135 9.03 0.13 -0.27
N ALA A 136 9.68 -1.03 -0.27
CA ALA A 136 10.13 -1.68 0.97
C ALA A 136 11.17 -0.82 1.70
N ASN A 137 11.18 -0.90 3.03
CA ASN A 137 12.21 -0.27 3.84
C ASN A 137 13.50 -1.07 3.76
N MET A 138 14.44 -0.61 2.93
CA MET A 138 15.77 -1.20 2.80
C MET A 138 16.55 -1.08 4.12
N MET A 139 17.23 -2.15 4.50
CA MET A 139 18.13 -2.24 5.65
C MET A 139 19.48 -1.56 5.36
N ASN A 140 19.85 -1.46 4.07
CA ASN A 140 21.10 -0.92 3.55
C ASN A 140 22.33 -1.65 4.13
N ILE A 141 22.29 -2.99 4.08
CA ILE A 141 23.37 -3.85 4.60
C ILE A 141 24.01 -4.70 3.50
N PRO A 142 25.28 -5.12 3.65
CA PRO A 142 25.91 -6.02 2.70
C PRO A 142 25.11 -7.32 2.52
N GLY A 143 24.81 -7.65 1.27
CA GLY A 143 24.10 -8.87 0.88
C GLY A 143 22.57 -8.78 0.88
N GLU A 144 21.99 -7.60 1.14
CA GLU A 144 20.54 -7.39 1.05
C GLU A 144 19.98 -7.64 -0.37
N ASP A 145 20.78 -7.41 -1.40
CA ASP A 145 20.39 -7.62 -2.81
C ASP A 145 20.53 -9.08 -3.27
N LEU A 146 20.92 -10.01 -2.38
CA LEU A 146 21.07 -11.42 -2.75
C LEU A 146 19.70 -12.04 -3.12
N PRO A 147 19.64 -12.99 -4.09
CA PRO A 147 18.38 -13.61 -4.51
C PRO A 147 17.58 -14.33 -3.42
N LYS A 148 18.23 -14.68 -2.30
CA LYS A 148 17.61 -15.32 -1.13
C LYS A 148 16.88 -14.34 -0.20
N VAL A 149 17.03 -13.03 -0.42
CA VAL A 149 16.45 -11.97 0.38
C VAL A 149 15.19 -11.47 -0.32
N SER A 150 14.09 -11.43 0.41
CA SER A 150 12.84 -10.82 -0.06
C SER A 150 12.26 -9.91 1.02
N HIS A 151 11.76 -8.76 0.59
CA HIS A 151 10.97 -7.87 1.46
C HIS A 151 9.47 -8.21 1.45
N TYR A 152 9.07 -9.20 0.64
CA TYR A 152 7.70 -9.65 0.49
C TYR A 152 7.59 -11.14 0.77
N TYR A 153 6.64 -11.51 1.62
CA TYR A 153 6.27 -12.89 1.85
C TYR A 153 5.06 -13.27 1.00
N ARG A 154 5.10 -14.44 0.35
CA ARG A 154 4.03 -14.92 -0.54
C ARG A 154 3.30 -16.14 -0.01
N GLU A 155 4.01 -17.22 0.25
CA GLU A 155 3.42 -18.46 0.74
C GLU A 155 4.47 -19.31 1.49
N PRO A 156 4.03 -20.22 2.38
CA PRO A 156 4.95 -20.94 3.25
C PRO A 156 5.61 -22.14 2.56
N HIS A 157 5.02 -22.67 1.48
CA HIS A 157 5.48 -23.91 0.85
C HIS A 157 6.93 -23.84 0.36
N LEU A 158 7.36 -22.67 -0.11
CA LEU A 158 8.75 -22.40 -0.54
C LEU A 158 9.80 -22.66 0.55
N TYR A 159 9.39 -22.62 1.81
CA TYR A 159 10.29 -22.62 2.96
C TYR A 159 10.29 -23.94 3.75
N HIS A 160 9.60 -24.97 3.25
CA HIS A 160 9.55 -26.27 3.91
C HIS A 160 10.96 -26.88 4.03
N GLY A 161 11.37 -27.23 5.25
CA GLY A 161 12.69 -27.78 5.55
C GLY A 161 13.87 -26.82 5.34
N GLN A 162 13.61 -25.52 5.16
CA GLN A 162 14.63 -24.49 4.94
C GLN A 162 14.87 -23.67 6.22
N LYS A 163 16.09 -23.16 6.39
CA LYS A 163 16.44 -22.21 7.46
C LYS A 163 16.10 -20.78 7.04
N VAL A 164 15.02 -20.26 7.59
CA VAL A 164 14.49 -18.94 7.24
C VAL A 164 14.72 -17.95 8.36
N LEU A 165 15.37 -16.83 8.05
CA LEU A 165 15.45 -15.69 8.95
C LEU A 165 14.35 -14.69 8.60
N VAL A 166 13.44 -14.44 9.52
CA VAL A 166 12.47 -13.36 9.43
C VAL A 166 13.00 -12.15 10.20
N ILE A 167 13.07 -10.99 9.56
CA ILE A 167 13.54 -9.74 10.15
C ILE A 167 12.35 -8.81 10.35
N GLY A 168 12.13 -8.37 11.58
CA GLY A 168 11.02 -7.51 11.96
C GLY A 168 10.24 -8.04 13.16
N GLY A 169 9.38 -7.21 13.73
CA GLY A 169 8.62 -7.56 14.95
C GLY A 169 7.18 -7.03 14.97
N ARG A 170 6.64 -6.64 13.82
CA ARG A 170 5.23 -6.24 13.67
C ARG A 170 4.40 -7.39 13.08
N ASN A 171 3.12 -7.16 12.82
CA ASN A 171 2.17 -8.17 12.34
C ASN A 171 2.72 -9.03 11.19
N SER A 172 3.26 -8.42 10.13
CA SER A 172 3.78 -9.18 8.98
C SER A 172 4.88 -10.16 9.37
N ALA A 173 5.84 -9.74 10.19
CA ALA A 173 6.95 -10.60 10.63
C ALA A 173 6.47 -11.73 11.54
N VAL A 174 5.62 -11.42 12.53
CA VAL A 174 5.09 -12.40 13.48
C VAL A 174 4.21 -13.43 12.78
N GLU A 175 3.30 -12.98 11.92
CA GLU A 175 2.37 -13.84 11.17
C GLU A 175 3.15 -14.76 10.21
N THR A 176 4.12 -14.21 9.48
CA THR A 176 4.98 -14.97 8.56
C THR A 176 5.83 -16.01 9.30
N ALA A 177 6.45 -15.64 10.42
CA ALA A 177 7.27 -16.58 11.20
C ALA A 177 6.44 -17.76 11.71
N LEU A 178 5.23 -17.49 12.22
CA LEU A 178 4.31 -18.54 12.66
C LEU A 178 3.83 -19.41 11.49
N GLU A 179 3.52 -18.82 10.34
CA GLU A 179 3.04 -19.57 9.18
C GLU A 179 4.12 -20.49 8.60
N ILE A 180 5.36 -20.00 8.43
CA ILE A 180 6.48 -20.82 7.94
C ILE A 180 6.78 -21.96 8.92
N TRP A 181 6.83 -21.66 10.22
CA TRP A 181 7.05 -22.67 11.25
C TRP A 181 5.99 -23.79 11.21
N ARG A 182 4.71 -23.44 11.13
CA ARG A 182 3.61 -24.42 11.03
C ARG A 182 3.68 -25.29 9.79
N ASN A 183 4.34 -24.82 8.73
CA ASN A 183 4.52 -25.53 7.48
C ASN A 183 5.89 -26.22 7.36
N GLY A 184 6.63 -26.34 8.47
CA GLY A 184 7.85 -27.14 8.56
C GLY A 184 9.14 -26.42 8.15
N GLY A 185 9.15 -25.08 8.12
CA GLY A 185 10.39 -24.32 8.00
C GLY A 185 11.11 -24.17 9.36
N GLU A 186 12.44 -24.11 9.32
CA GLU A 186 13.27 -23.83 10.49
C GLU A 186 13.42 -22.31 10.65
N VAL A 187 12.62 -21.71 11.55
CA VAL A 187 12.50 -20.25 11.63
C VAL A 187 13.39 -19.65 12.71
N SER A 188 14.15 -18.64 12.31
CA SER A 188 14.77 -17.65 13.19
C SER A 188 14.08 -16.30 13.04
N LEU A 189 13.93 -15.56 14.13
CA LEU A 189 13.35 -14.22 14.15
C LEU A 189 14.36 -13.22 14.70
N SER A 190 14.68 -12.18 13.93
CA SER A 190 15.53 -11.06 14.37
C SER A 190 14.68 -9.81 14.53
N TYR A 191 14.73 -9.18 15.70
CA TYR A 191 14.06 -7.90 15.91
C TYR A 191 14.89 -6.98 16.80
N ARG A 192 15.04 -5.73 16.36
CA ARG A 192 15.86 -4.70 17.02
C ARG A 192 15.41 -4.29 18.43
N ARG A 193 14.19 -4.64 18.83
CA ARG A 193 13.66 -4.34 20.17
C ARG A 193 13.60 -5.61 21.01
N SER A 194 13.60 -5.44 22.33
CA SER A 194 13.48 -6.54 23.29
C SER A 194 12.09 -7.16 23.34
N GLU A 195 11.05 -6.43 22.93
CA GLU A 195 9.65 -6.84 23.06
C GLU A 195 8.85 -6.48 21.81
N PHE A 196 7.87 -7.32 21.48
CA PHE A 196 6.91 -7.02 20.43
C PHE A 196 6.01 -5.83 20.81
N PRO A 197 5.73 -4.91 19.89
CA PRO A 197 4.87 -3.77 20.19
C PRO A 197 3.41 -4.19 20.37
N ASN A 198 2.66 -3.45 21.18
CA ASN A 198 1.21 -3.65 21.39
C ASN A 198 0.34 -3.54 20.13
N SER A 199 0.92 -3.06 19.01
CA SER A 199 0.26 -3.05 17.70
C SER A 199 0.23 -4.42 17.01
N VAL A 200 0.98 -5.40 17.51
CA VAL A 200 0.83 -6.79 17.08
C VAL A 200 -0.52 -7.32 17.58
N LYS A 201 -1.28 -7.99 16.70
CA LYS A 201 -2.60 -8.52 17.03
C LYS A 201 -2.52 -9.38 18.31
N TYR A 202 -3.36 -9.07 19.29
CA TYR A 202 -3.25 -9.61 20.66
C TYR A 202 -3.28 -11.15 20.72
N TRP A 203 -3.94 -11.81 19.75
CA TRP A 203 -4.02 -13.27 19.69
C TRP A 203 -2.75 -13.93 19.11
N MET A 204 -1.90 -13.20 18.40
CA MET A 204 -0.63 -13.73 17.87
C MET A 204 0.50 -13.68 18.90
N LEU A 205 0.46 -12.70 19.82
CA LEU A 205 1.51 -12.47 20.80
C LEU A 205 1.78 -13.69 21.71
N PRO A 206 0.76 -14.34 22.32
CA PRO A 206 1.01 -15.54 23.13
C PRO A 206 1.58 -16.70 22.32
N ASP A 207 1.17 -16.85 21.06
CA ASP A 207 1.62 -17.95 20.22
C ASP A 207 3.12 -17.79 19.88
N ILE A 208 3.52 -16.65 19.30
CA ILE A 208 4.94 -16.41 18.96
C ILE A 208 5.85 -16.45 20.19
N ALA A 209 5.41 -15.88 21.32
CA ALA A 209 6.18 -15.91 22.56
C ALA A 209 6.39 -17.34 23.07
N ASN A 210 5.37 -18.21 22.99
CA ASN A 210 5.48 -19.61 23.38
C ASN A 210 6.42 -20.38 22.44
N ARG A 211 6.37 -20.14 21.12
CA ARG A 211 7.30 -20.79 20.16
C ARG A 211 8.75 -20.42 20.45
N ILE A 212 9.01 -19.15 20.74
CA ILE A 212 10.35 -18.68 21.12
C ILE A 212 10.79 -19.32 22.44
N LYS A 213 9.93 -19.30 23.46
CA LYS A 213 10.21 -19.88 24.78
C LYS A 213 10.51 -21.38 24.72
N ASN A 214 9.81 -22.11 23.85
CA ASN A 214 10.00 -23.55 23.66
C ASN A 214 11.20 -23.90 22.77
N GLY A 215 11.87 -22.91 22.17
CA GLY A 215 12.95 -23.15 21.20
C GLY A 215 12.47 -23.66 19.84
N GLU A 216 11.16 -23.59 19.57
CA GLU A 216 10.56 -23.99 18.29
C GLU A 216 10.82 -22.94 17.19
N ILE A 217 10.97 -21.67 17.59
CA ILE A 217 11.45 -20.56 16.77
C ILE A 217 12.64 -19.93 17.49
N ALA A 218 13.78 -19.78 16.82
CA ALA A 218 14.94 -19.12 17.42
C ALA A 218 14.73 -17.60 17.45
N GLY A 219 14.47 -17.04 18.64
CA GLY A 219 14.29 -15.60 18.83
C GLY A 219 15.60 -14.88 19.14
N TYR A 220 16.03 -13.98 18.26
CA TYR A 220 17.13 -13.04 18.47
C TYR A 220 16.53 -11.65 18.74
N MET A 221 16.39 -11.31 20.02
CA MET A 221 15.77 -10.06 20.46
C MET A 221 16.42 -9.54 21.75
N PRO A 222 16.93 -8.30 21.79
CA PRO A 222 17.14 -7.40 20.65
C PRO A 222 18.29 -7.88 19.75
N SER A 223 18.16 -7.71 18.44
CA SER A 223 19.26 -7.91 17.49
C SER A 223 19.15 -7.06 16.23
N GLU A 224 20.29 -6.84 15.59
CA GLU A 224 20.41 -6.20 14.28
C GLU A 224 21.12 -7.14 13.30
N VAL A 225 20.72 -7.12 12.03
CA VAL A 225 21.41 -7.89 10.98
C VAL A 225 22.55 -7.04 10.42
N ILE A 226 23.77 -7.57 10.46
CA ILE A 226 24.98 -6.85 10.02
C ILE A 226 25.26 -7.14 8.54
N SER A 227 25.17 -8.40 8.13
CA SER A 227 25.40 -8.80 6.75
C SER A 227 24.76 -10.15 6.43
N ILE A 228 24.46 -10.35 5.14
CA ILE A 228 23.87 -11.56 4.60
C ILE A 228 24.86 -12.18 3.62
N GLN A 229 25.12 -13.48 3.79
CA GLN A 229 25.95 -14.29 2.92
C GLN A 229 25.07 -15.33 2.19
N PRO A 230 25.58 -15.97 1.11
CA PRO A 230 24.81 -16.97 0.37
C PRO A 230 24.25 -18.11 1.23
N ASP A 231 24.96 -18.53 2.27
CA ASP A 231 24.63 -19.69 3.12
C ASP A 231 24.46 -19.35 4.62
N SER A 232 24.61 -18.07 4.98
CA SER A 232 24.62 -17.63 6.38
C SER A 232 24.20 -16.18 6.55
N VAL A 233 23.89 -15.79 7.79
CA VAL A 233 23.60 -14.41 8.18
C VAL A 233 24.37 -14.08 9.45
N THR A 234 24.96 -12.90 9.51
CA THR A 234 25.63 -12.38 10.71
C THR A 234 24.77 -11.32 11.40
N LEU A 235 24.51 -11.55 12.69
CA LEU A 235 23.68 -10.71 13.56
C LEU A 235 24.54 -10.09 14.67
N LEU A 236 24.23 -8.87 15.07
CA LEU A 236 24.63 -8.33 16.37
C LEU A 236 23.53 -8.66 17.38
N HIS A 237 23.80 -9.56 18.32
CA HIS A 237 22.85 -9.96 19.35
C HIS A 237 23.53 -9.94 20.71
N GLU A 238 22.92 -9.26 21.70
CA GLU A 238 23.50 -9.06 23.03
C GLU A 238 24.94 -8.48 23.00
N GLY A 239 25.21 -7.59 22.03
CA GLY A 239 26.52 -6.97 21.84
C GLY A 239 27.61 -7.89 21.28
N LYS A 240 27.25 -9.09 20.81
CA LYS A 240 28.17 -10.04 20.19
C LYS A 240 27.72 -10.38 18.77
N GLU A 241 28.69 -10.50 17.87
CA GLU A 241 28.44 -11.03 16.54
C GLU A 241 28.12 -12.53 16.64
N LYS A 242 27.07 -12.92 15.93
CA LYS A 242 26.63 -14.31 15.83
C LYS A 242 26.28 -14.60 14.38
N THR A 243 27.00 -15.53 13.79
CA THR A 243 26.71 -16.05 12.45
C THR A 243 25.87 -17.31 12.57
N ILE A 244 24.77 -17.37 11.81
CA ILE A 244 23.88 -18.53 11.75
C ILE A 244 23.77 -19.04 10.31
N PRO A 245 23.70 -20.39 10.10
CA PRO A 245 23.36 -20.93 8.79
C PRO A 245 21.96 -20.48 8.37
N ASN A 246 21.80 -20.12 7.10
CA ASN A 246 20.56 -19.54 6.60
C ASN A 246 20.39 -19.81 5.11
N ASP A 247 19.18 -20.18 4.70
CA ASP A 247 18.84 -20.44 3.29
C ASP A 247 18.03 -19.30 2.67
N PHE A 248 17.14 -18.67 3.46
CA PHE A 248 16.29 -17.55 3.00
C PHE A 248 16.17 -16.44 4.05
N VAL A 249 16.05 -15.20 3.59
CA VAL A 249 15.81 -14.04 4.45
C VAL A 249 14.53 -13.33 4.02
N LEU A 250 13.64 -13.09 4.99
CA LEU A 250 12.43 -12.29 4.82
C LEU A 250 12.56 -10.98 5.61
N ALA A 251 12.93 -9.91 4.90
CA ALA A 251 13.13 -8.58 5.45
C ALA A 251 11.81 -7.80 5.56
N LEU A 252 10.99 -8.17 6.54
CA LEU A 252 9.65 -7.61 6.77
C LEU A 252 9.70 -6.34 7.64
N THR A 253 10.52 -5.39 7.21
CA THR A 253 10.87 -4.12 7.87
C THR A 253 9.87 -2.98 7.59
N GLY A 254 8.79 -3.28 6.89
CA GLY A 254 7.75 -2.32 6.51
C GLY A 254 8.00 -1.69 5.15
N TYR A 255 7.16 -0.72 4.82
CA TYR A 255 7.16 -0.01 3.54
C TYR A 255 7.11 1.49 3.79
N GLN A 256 7.52 2.25 2.79
CA GLN A 256 7.43 3.70 2.75
C GLN A 256 6.62 4.15 1.52
N PRO A 257 5.93 5.28 1.62
CA PRO A 257 5.29 5.90 0.47
C PRO A 257 6.32 6.26 -0.61
N ASN A 258 5.94 6.14 -1.89
CA ASN A 258 6.76 6.64 -3.00
C ASN A 258 6.64 8.18 -3.08
N THR A 259 7.42 8.87 -2.26
CA THR A 259 7.45 10.33 -2.22
C THR A 259 8.14 10.94 -3.44
N GLN A 260 8.98 10.17 -4.15
CA GLN A 260 9.67 10.66 -5.35
C GLN A 260 8.66 11.02 -6.43
N PHE A 261 7.71 10.12 -6.73
CA PHE A 261 6.68 10.39 -7.73
C PHE A 261 5.83 11.61 -7.36
N LEU A 262 5.45 11.77 -6.08
CA LEU A 262 4.71 12.95 -5.64
C LEU A 262 5.50 14.25 -5.82
N ASN A 263 6.80 14.25 -5.50
CA ASN A 263 7.68 15.40 -5.74
C ASN A 263 7.81 15.73 -7.23
N GLU A 264 7.88 14.70 -8.10
CA GLU A 264 7.91 14.87 -9.56
C GLU A 264 6.63 15.52 -10.11
N LEU A 265 5.49 15.33 -9.42
CA LEU A 265 4.22 16.01 -9.70
C LEU A 265 4.14 17.43 -9.10
N GLY A 266 5.16 17.88 -8.37
CA GLY A 266 5.19 19.18 -7.69
C GLY A 266 4.47 19.22 -6.34
N ILE A 267 4.04 18.06 -5.82
CA ILE A 267 3.41 17.97 -4.51
C ILE A 267 4.49 18.05 -3.43
N GLU A 268 4.38 19.03 -2.55
CA GLU A 268 5.28 19.21 -1.41
C GLU A 268 5.07 18.10 -0.38
N ILE A 269 6.17 17.55 0.12
CA ILE A 269 6.17 16.48 1.12
C ILE A 269 6.84 16.97 2.41
N ASP A 270 6.17 16.75 3.55
CA ASP A 270 6.75 17.00 4.85
C ASP A 270 7.98 16.11 5.09
N SER A 271 9.10 16.74 5.48
CA SER A 271 10.40 16.06 5.49
C SER A 271 10.52 14.95 6.54
N GLU A 272 9.78 15.05 7.66
CA GLU A 272 9.83 14.14 8.80
C GLU A 272 8.77 13.04 8.68
N THR A 273 7.51 13.45 8.53
CA THR A 273 6.35 12.55 8.49
C THR A 273 6.17 11.90 7.11
N LYS A 274 6.77 12.46 6.05
CA LYS A 274 6.57 12.06 4.65
C LYS A 274 5.12 12.21 4.16
N ARG A 275 4.33 13.04 4.83
CA ARG A 275 2.96 13.35 4.40
C ARG A 275 2.97 14.37 3.25
N PRO A 276 2.12 14.20 2.23
CA PRO A 276 1.89 15.28 1.27
C PRO A 276 1.22 16.48 1.93
N ASN A 277 1.56 17.67 1.46
CA ASN A 277 0.93 18.93 1.84
C ASN A 277 -0.47 19.01 1.21
N LEU A 278 -1.49 18.68 2.00
CA LEU A 278 -2.88 18.62 1.59
C LEU A 278 -3.74 19.52 2.46
N ASP A 279 -4.76 20.12 1.85
CA ASP A 279 -5.89 20.67 2.59
C ASP A 279 -6.65 19.52 3.31
N PRO A 280 -6.80 19.59 4.64
CA PRO A 280 -7.41 18.51 5.41
C PRO A 280 -8.93 18.35 5.18
N GLU A 281 -9.60 19.37 4.63
CA GLU A 281 -11.03 19.36 4.33
C GLU A 281 -11.35 18.97 2.88
N THR A 282 -10.40 19.10 1.95
CA THR A 282 -10.65 18.82 0.51
C THR A 282 -9.76 17.72 -0.06
N TYR A 283 -8.63 17.42 0.59
CA TYR A 283 -7.54 16.57 0.08
C TYR A 283 -6.86 17.08 -1.20
N GLU A 284 -7.08 18.36 -1.55
CA GLU A 284 -6.33 19.05 -2.60
C GLU A 284 -4.90 19.31 -2.12
N SER A 285 -3.93 19.12 -2.99
CA SER A 285 -2.53 19.40 -2.69
C SER A 285 -2.18 20.88 -2.88
N ASN A 286 -0.93 21.24 -2.60
CA ASN A 286 -0.37 22.54 -2.99
C ASN A 286 -0.37 22.78 -4.51
N VAL A 287 -0.57 21.74 -5.34
CA VAL A 287 -0.77 21.86 -6.79
C VAL A 287 -2.27 21.93 -7.06
N PRO A 288 -2.81 23.10 -7.48
CA PRO A 288 -4.25 23.27 -7.69
C PRO A 288 -4.80 22.25 -8.68
N GLY A 289 -5.95 21.67 -8.36
CA GLY A 289 -6.62 20.64 -9.15
C GLY A 289 -6.02 19.24 -9.05
N MET A 290 -4.98 19.05 -8.22
CA MET A 290 -4.39 17.75 -7.94
C MET A 290 -4.71 17.31 -6.51
N TYR A 291 -5.44 16.22 -6.38
CA TYR A 291 -5.87 15.63 -5.11
C TYR A 291 -5.08 14.36 -4.81
N VAL A 292 -4.97 14.00 -3.53
CA VAL A 292 -4.30 12.75 -3.12
C VAL A 292 -5.24 11.96 -2.23
N VAL A 293 -5.39 10.65 -2.45
CA VAL A 293 -6.29 9.78 -1.66
C VAL A 293 -5.66 8.46 -1.27
N GLY A 294 -6.20 7.81 -0.24
CA GLY A 294 -5.71 6.53 0.25
C GLY A 294 -4.50 6.65 1.16
N VAL A 295 -3.86 5.51 1.41
CA VAL A 295 -2.82 5.37 2.45
C VAL A 295 -1.60 6.26 2.25
N ILE A 296 -1.37 6.74 1.02
CA ILE A 296 -0.29 7.67 0.68
C ILE A 296 -0.42 9.02 1.42
N GLN A 297 -1.64 9.44 1.81
CA GLN A 297 -1.83 10.64 2.63
C GLN A 297 -1.22 10.51 4.04
N ALA A 298 -1.08 9.28 4.57
CA ALA A 298 -0.63 9.06 5.95
C ALA A 298 0.89 9.19 6.14
N GLY A 299 1.66 9.29 5.05
CA GLY A 299 3.12 9.31 5.09
C GLY A 299 3.68 8.05 5.77
N ASN A 300 4.59 8.24 6.72
CA ASN A 300 5.20 7.17 7.52
C ASN A 300 4.25 6.56 8.58
N ILE A 301 3.05 7.11 8.77
CA ILE A 301 2.10 6.66 9.80
C ILE A 301 1.03 5.76 9.16
N SER A 302 1.47 4.63 8.61
CA SER A 302 0.61 3.68 7.88
C SER A 302 -0.51 3.03 8.69
N SER A 303 -0.61 3.32 10.00
CA SER A 303 -1.69 2.83 10.87
C SER A 303 -2.90 3.76 10.98
N GLU A 304 -2.91 4.90 10.28
CA GLU A 304 -4.04 5.84 10.32
C GLU A 304 -5.05 5.62 9.20
N ILE A 305 -4.58 5.26 8.01
CA ILE A 305 -5.40 5.13 6.82
C ILE A 305 -5.39 3.69 6.34
N PHE A 306 -6.57 3.13 6.18
CA PHE A 306 -6.85 1.78 5.70
C PHE A 306 -7.96 1.85 4.65
N ILE A 307 -8.35 0.70 4.11
CA ILE A 307 -9.50 0.62 3.20
C ILE A 307 -10.77 1.17 3.88
N GLU A 308 -10.96 0.87 5.17
CA GLU A 308 -12.18 1.20 5.93
C GLU A 308 -12.53 2.70 5.93
N ASN A 309 -11.52 3.56 6.03
CA ASN A 309 -11.70 5.01 6.00
C ASN A 309 -11.38 5.61 4.63
N SER A 310 -10.35 5.11 3.93
CA SER A 310 -9.99 5.67 2.62
C SER A 310 -11.04 5.50 1.53
N ARG A 311 -11.94 4.53 1.67
CA ARG A 311 -13.08 4.36 0.76
C ARG A 311 -13.99 5.60 0.71
N HIS A 312 -13.97 6.45 1.72
CA HIS A 312 -14.78 7.68 1.79
C HIS A 312 -14.07 8.92 1.25
N HIS A 313 -12.79 8.84 0.87
CA HIS A 313 -12.05 10.03 0.43
C HIS A 313 -12.61 10.67 -0.85
N GLY A 314 -13.25 9.87 -1.71
CA GLY A 314 -13.95 10.39 -2.89
C GLY A 314 -15.12 11.32 -2.55
N GLU A 315 -15.83 11.05 -1.45
CA GLU A 315 -16.95 11.91 -0.98
C GLU A 315 -16.44 13.31 -0.64
N VAL A 316 -15.28 13.38 0.03
CA VAL A 316 -14.62 14.64 0.41
C VAL A 316 -14.29 15.48 -0.83
N ILE A 317 -13.72 14.87 -1.87
CA ILE A 317 -13.41 15.57 -3.12
C ILE A 317 -14.68 16.05 -3.81
N VAL A 318 -15.72 15.20 -3.91
CA VAL A 318 -17.01 15.60 -4.50
C VAL A 318 -17.61 16.81 -3.78
N GLU A 319 -17.54 16.84 -2.45
CA GLU A 319 -18.01 17.99 -1.67
C GLU A 319 -17.20 19.24 -1.93
N ALA A 320 -15.87 19.14 -2.02
CA ALA A 320 -14.99 20.26 -2.34
C ALA A 320 -15.33 20.87 -3.70
N LEU A 321 -15.50 20.03 -4.73
CA LEU A 321 -15.85 20.48 -6.08
C LEU A 321 -17.24 21.14 -6.13
N ARG A 322 -18.21 20.61 -5.37
CA ARG A 322 -19.54 21.24 -5.25
C ARG A 322 -19.48 22.61 -4.57
N ARG A 323 -18.66 22.76 -3.53
CA ARG A 323 -18.46 24.04 -2.83
C ARG A 323 -17.81 25.05 -3.77
N GLU A 324 -16.78 24.66 -4.52
CA GLU A 324 -16.11 25.51 -5.51
C GLU A 324 -17.09 25.99 -6.60
N ALA A 325 -17.89 25.08 -7.16
CA ALA A 325 -18.89 25.42 -8.18
C ALA A 325 -20.03 26.32 -7.67
N SER A 326 -20.24 26.37 -6.34
CA SER A 326 -21.29 27.17 -5.70
C SER A 326 -20.81 28.56 -5.26
N GLN A 327 -19.51 28.85 -5.31
CA GLN A 327 -18.99 30.18 -5.00
C GLN A 327 -19.33 31.16 -6.15
N PRO A 328 -19.82 32.38 -5.84
CA PRO A 328 -20.00 33.40 -6.88
C PRO A 328 -18.65 33.70 -7.53
N LEU A 329 -18.58 33.68 -8.86
CA LEU A 329 -17.43 34.24 -9.59
C LEU A 329 -17.15 35.63 -9.02
N GLU A 330 -15.98 35.84 -8.41
CA GLU A 330 -15.58 37.18 -8.00
C GLU A 330 -15.69 38.10 -9.23
N PRO A 331 -16.35 39.26 -9.12
CA PRO A 331 -16.41 40.18 -10.24
C PRO A 331 -14.98 40.56 -10.60
N ALA A 332 -14.57 40.21 -11.82
CA ALA A 332 -13.27 40.57 -12.37
C ALA A 332 -13.00 42.05 -12.03
N VAL A 333 -11.98 42.29 -11.19
CA VAL A 333 -11.55 43.63 -10.83
C VAL A 333 -11.07 44.28 -12.12
N LYS A 334 -11.96 45.04 -12.75
CA LYS A 334 -11.60 46.01 -13.78
C LYS A 334 -11.02 47.23 -13.07
N SER A 335 -9.70 47.29 -12.93
CA SER A 335 -8.92 48.54 -13.00
C SER A 335 -7.43 48.24 -12.99
#